data_AF-A0A2H4UXR8-F1
#
_entry.id   AF-A0A2H4UXR8-F1
#
_cell.length_a   1.000
_cell.length_b   1.000
_cell.length_c   1.000
_cell.angle_alpha   90.00
_cell.angle_beta   90.00
_cell.angle_gamma   90.00
#
_symmetry.space_group_name_H-M   'P 1'
#
loop_
_entity.id
_entity.type
_entity.pdbx_description
1 polymer ?
#
loop_
_entity_poly.entity_id
_entity_poly.type
_entity_poly.pdbx_seq_one_letter_code
_entity_poly.pdbx_strand_id
1 'polypeptide(L)' 'VGALSPVAAGLAVVLTAIGPGIGQGQAAAYSAEALARQPDAEGKIRGLLRVSFAFMESLCINGVVL' A
#
# COMPACT_ATOMS: atom_id res chain seq x y z
N VAL A 1 -6.71 -27.51 6.43
CA VAL A 1 -6.89 -26.19 5.79
C VAL A 1 -8.14 -26.29 4.94
N GLY A 2 -9.26 -25.76 5.44
CA GLY A 2 -10.55 -25.85 4.75
C GLY A 2 -10.61 -24.84 3.62
N ALA A 3 -10.99 -25.26 2.43
CA ALA A 3 -11.16 -24.36 1.30
C ALA A 3 -12.20 -23.30 1.66
N LEU A 4 -11.76 -22.04 1.80
CA LEU A 4 -12.68 -20.90 1.83
C LEU A 4 -13.44 -20.93 0.50
N SER A 5 -14.76 -20.73 0.54
CA SER A 5 -15.55 -20.54 -0.68
C SER A 5 -14.86 -19.47 -1.56
N PRO A 6 -14.84 -19.62 -2.89
CA PRO A 6 -14.24 -18.62 -3.80
C PRO A 6 -14.76 -17.20 -3.54
N VAL A 7 -16.02 -17.09 -3.08
CA VAL A 7 -16.65 -15.83 -2.68
C VAL A 7 -16.00 -15.24 -1.43
N ALA A 8 -15.72 -16.07 -0.43
CA ALA A 8 -15.08 -15.64 0.80
C ALA A 8 -13.62 -15.24 0.57
N ALA A 9 -12.90 -15.94 -0.32
CA ALA A 9 -11.54 -15.57 -0.71
C ALA A 9 -11.53 -14.19 -1.42
N GLY A 10 -12.46 -13.97 -2.36
CA GLY A 10 -12.60 -12.66 -3.02
C GLY A 10 -12.91 -11.52 -2.04
N LEU A 11 -13.74 -11.78 -1.03
CA LEU A 11 -14.06 -10.80 0.01
C LEU A 11 -12.86 -10.47 0.91
N ALA A 12 -12.08 -11.48 1.31
CA ALA A 12 -10.86 -11.28 2.10
C ALA A 12 -9.83 -10.42 1.36
N VAL A 13 -9.65 -10.66 0.05
CA VAL A 13 -8.77 -9.85 -0.81
C VAL A 13 -9.21 -8.38 -0.84
N VAL A 14 -10.50 -8.11 -1.05
CA VAL A 14 -10.99 -6.73 -1.10
C VAL A 14 -10.83 -6.04 0.26
N LEU A 15 -11.16 -6.72 1.36
CA LEU A 15 -11.07 -6.13 2.70
C LEU A 15 -9.63 -5.81 3.11
N THR A 16 -8.67 -6.64 2.73
CA THR A 16 -7.25 -6.47 3.05
C THR A 16 -6.59 -5.37 2.21
N ALA A 17 -7.12 -5.07 1.03
CA ALA A 17 -6.61 -4.02 0.14
C ALA A 17 -7.11 -2.60 0.47
N ILE A 18 -8.23 -2.42 1.17
CA ILE A 18 -8.83 -1.09 1.42
C ILE A 18 -7.89 -0.18 2.23
N GLY A 19 -7.35 -0.68 3.33
CA GLY A 19 -6.45 0.10 4.20
C GLY A 19 -5.18 0.55 3.47
N PRO A 20 -4.40 -0.38 2.88
CA PRO A 20 -3.24 -0.06 2.06
C PRO A 20 -3.57 0.89 0.91
N GLY A 21 -4.68 0.68 0.18
CA GLY A 21 -5.07 1.52 -0.95
C GLY A 21 -5.29 2.99 -0.57
N ILE A 22 -5.98 3.25 0.56
CA ILE A 22 -6.17 4.61 1.07
C ILE A 22 -4.83 5.22 1.53
N GLY A 23 -4.05 4.46 2.31
CA GLY A 23 -2.77 4.92 2.85
C GLY A 23 -1.73 5.23 1.75
N GLN A 24 -1.66 4.38 0.72
CA GLN A 24 -0.78 4.57 -0.43
C GLN A 24 -1.18 5.81 -1.23
N GLY A 25 -2.48 6.01 -1.47
CA GLY A 25 -2.98 7.21 -2.16
C GLY A 25 -2.60 8.50 -1.44
N GLN A 26 -2.78 8.54 -0.12
CA GLN A 26 -2.39 9.70 0.70
C GLN A 26 -0.88 9.92 0.70
N ALA A 27 -0.08 8.88 0.92
CA ALA A 27 1.38 8.99 0.93
C ALA A 27 1.95 9.43 -0.44
N ALA A 28 1.34 8.99 -1.54
CA ALA A 28 1.69 9.44 -2.88
C ALA A 28 1.37 10.93 -3.09
N ALA A 29 0.20 11.39 -2.66
CA ALA A 29 -0.21 12.79 -2.75
C ALA A 29 0.75 13.72 -1.98
N TYR A 30 1.05 13.38 -0.72
CA TYR A 30 2.01 14.14 0.09
C TYR A 30 3.43 14.12 -0.49
N SER A 31 3.84 12.99 -1.07
CA SER A 31 5.14 12.89 -1.73
C SER A 31 5.23 13.76 -2.98
N ALA A 32 4.15 13.84 -3.77
CA ALA A 32 4.07 14.72 -4.93
C ALA A 32 4.12 16.19 -4.52
N GLU A 33 3.39 16.58 -3.47
CA GLU A 33 3.41 17.95 -2.94
C GLU A 33 4.80 18.31 -2.37
N ALA A 34 5.43 17.39 -1.65
CA ALA A 34 6.79 17.57 -1.13
C ALA A 34 7.83 17.70 -2.26
N LEU A 35 7.70 16.91 -3.32
CA LEU A 35 8.58 16.98 -4.49
C LEU A 35 8.41 18.31 -5.24
N ALA A 36 7.19 18.80 -5.38
CA ALA A 36 6.91 20.10 -5.99
C ALA A 36 7.52 21.26 -5.18
N ARG A 37 7.53 21.17 -3.85
CA ARG A 37 8.15 22.17 -2.97
C ARG A 37 9.67 22.08 -2.92
N GLN A 38 10.23 20.86 -3.01
CA GLN A 38 11.67 20.63 -2.88
C GLN A 38 12.15 19.56 -3.88
N PRO A 39 12.39 19.93 -5.14
CA PRO A 39 12.80 19.00 -6.19
C PRO A 39 14.16 18.34 -5.91
N ASP A 40 15.09 19.04 -5.27
CA ASP A 40 16.43 18.52 -4.92
C ASP A 40 16.38 17.35 -3.92
N ALA A 41 15.25 17.17 -3.22
CA ALA A 41 15.04 16.09 -2.28
C ALA A 41 14.40 14.84 -2.90
N GLU A 42 14.21 14.78 -4.23
CA GLU A 42 13.50 13.70 -4.92
C GLU A 42 13.95 12.31 -4.49
N GLY A 43 15.26 12.05 -4.49
CA GLY A 43 15.81 10.74 -4.15
C GLY A 43 15.44 10.28 -2.74
N LYS A 44 15.42 11.20 -1.77
CA LYS A 44 15.04 10.91 -0.38
C LYS A 44 13.54 10.67 -0.26
N ILE A 45 12.72 11.50 -0.90
CA ILE A 45 11.25 11.39 -0.90
C ILE A 45 10.82 10.07 -1.55
N ARG A 46 11.32 9.76 -2.76
CA ARG A 46 11.05 8.50 -3.46
C ARG A 46 11.63 7.29 -2.72
N GLY A 47 12.74 7.47 -2.00
CA GLY A 47 13.32 6.44 -1.14
C GLY A 47 12.38 6.07 0.00
N LEU A 48 11.92 7.07 0.77
CA LEU A 48 11.00 6.88 1.87
C LEU A 48 9.65 6.31 1.39
N LEU A 49 9.09 6.86 0.30
CA LEU A 49 7.82 6.41 -0.27
C LEU A 49 7.85 4.92 -0.63
N ARG A 50 8.95 4.45 -1.26
CA ARG A 50 9.10 3.03 -1.60
C ARG A 50 9.14 2.12 -0.38
N VAL A 51 9.84 2.54 0.69
CA VAL A 51 9.88 1.77 1.94
C VAL A 51 8.49 1.72 2.57
N SER A 52 7.79 2.84 2.66
CA SER A 52 6.41 2.89 3.17
C SER A 52 5.46 2.00 2.38
N PHE A 53 5.55 2.03 1.04
CA PHE A 53 4.73 1.18 0.17
C PHE A 53 5.06 -0.30 0.36
N ALA A 54 6.34 -0.67 0.47
CA ALA A 54 6.74 -2.06 0.71
C ALA A 54 6.15 -2.63 2.01
N PHE A 55 6.09 -1.82 3.08
CA PHE A 55 5.41 -2.23 4.31
C PHE A 55 3.90 -2.39 4.10
N MET A 56 3.21 -1.40 3.50
CA MET A 56 1.76 -1.47 3.23
C MET A 56 1.38 -2.67 2.37
N GLU A 57 2.17 -2.97 1.33
CA GLU A 57 1.97 -4.14 0.46
C GLU A 57 2.21 -5.45 1.22
N SER A 58 3.19 -5.50 2.13
CA SER A 58 3.43 -6.69 2.96
C SER A 58 2.22 -7.04 3.83
N LEU A 59 1.53 -6.03 4.39
CA LEU A 59 0.29 -6.24 5.13
C LEU A 59 -0.83 -6.77 4.22
N CYS A 60 -0.97 -6.21 3.00
CA CYS A 60 -1.95 -6.66 2.02
C CYS A 60 -1.71 -8.12 1.63
N ILE A 61 -0.47 -8.48 1.28
CA ILE A 61 -0.10 -9.84 0.87
C ILE A 61 -0.33 -10.84 2.01
N ASN A 62 0.06 -10.49 3.25
CA ASN A 62 -0.22 -11.35 4.40
C ASN A 62 -1.73 -11.57 4.60
N GLY A 63 -2.57 -10.57 4.33
CA GLY A 63 -4.02 -10.71 4.39
C GLY A 63 -4.63 -11.60 3.30
N VAL A 64 -4.00 -11.68 2.12
CA VAL A 64 -4.44 -12.50 0.98
C VAL A 64 -3.94 -13.95 1.07
N VAL A 65 -2.79 -14.18 1.70
CA VAL A 65 -2.18 -15.51 1.83
C VAL A 65 -2.83 -16.37 2.93
N LEU A 66 -3.48 -15.74 3.92
CA LEU A 66 -4.24 -16.40 5.00
C LEU A 66 -5.61 -16.89 4.53
#